data_AF-A0A433T0T2-F1
#
_entry.id   AF-A0A433T0T2-F1
#
_cell.length_a   1.000
_cell.length_b   1.000
_cell.length_c   1.000
_cell.angle_alpha   90.00
_cell.angle_beta   90.00
_cell.angle_gamma   90.00
#
_symmetry.space_group_name_H-M   'P 1'
#
loop_
_entity.id
_entity.type
_entity.pdbx_description
1 polymer ?
#
loop_
_entity_poly.entity_id
_entity_poly.type
_entity_poly.pdbx_seq_one_letter_code
_entity_poly.pdbx_strand_id
1 'polypeptide(L)'
;KLVTTITVSRLDGVALPEKSKGVLNPYLSIRCEGEKVVSPPHKDTRSTDMDFMATFYRKNASNPIIIEVYNKNRVFDDYLSEAKIDWPGPTEDPDGSEKGDKKVYNLYGRGKEQEVMKPGNITVFIRSSDDLQML
;
A
#
# COMPACT_ATOMS: atom_id res chain seq x y z
N LYS A 1 18.17 -2.40 -13.42
CA LYS A 1 17.60 -2.27 -12.05
C LYS A 1 16.20 -1.75 -12.26
N LEU A 2 15.18 -2.41 -11.73
CA LEU A 2 13.80 -1.96 -11.94
C LEU A 2 13.51 -0.83 -10.96
N VAL A 3 13.02 0.29 -11.44
CA VAL A 3 12.43 1.34 -10.61
C VAL A 3 10.93 1.15 -10.63
N THR A 4 10.31 1.08 -9.46
CA THR A 4 8.83 1.07 -9.36
C THR A 4 8.39 2.24 -8.51
N THR A 5 7.51 3.07 -9.06
CA THR A 5 6.82 4.14 -8.34
C THR A 5 5.39 3.71 -8.09
N ILE A 6 4.99 3.85 -6.83
CA ILE A 6 3.64 3.59 -6.34
C ILE A 6 3.06 4.91 -5.85
N THR A 7 1.93 5.31 -6.41
CA THR A 7 1.11 6.41 -5.90
C THR A 7 -0.18 5.83 -5.37
N VAL A 8 -0.36 5.89 -4.06
CA VAL A 8 -1.65 5.59 -3.46
C VAL A 8 -2.50 6.84 -3.59
N SER A 9 -3.63 6.73 -4.30
CA SER A 9 -4.57 7.82 -4.55
C SER A 9 -5.73 7.89 -3.54
N ARG A 10 -6.09 6.73 -2.96
CA ARG A 10 -7.22 6.65 -2.04
C ARG A 10 -7.12 5.44 -1.12
N LEU A 11 -7.47 5.63 0.14
CA LEU A 11 -7.81 4.58 1.09
C LEU A 11 -9.31 4.71 1.41
N ASP A 12 -10.08 3.63 1.31
CA ASP A 12 -11.53 3.70 1.46
C ASP A 12 -12.07 2.59 2.36
N GLY A 13 -13.00 2.93 3.26
CA GLY A 13 -13.77 1.97 4.05
C GLY A 13 -12.98 1.19 5.11
N VAL A 14 -11.79 1.65 5.52
CA VAL A 14 -11.03 0.99 6.58
C VAL A 14 -11.74 1.13 7.93
N ALA A 15 -11.60 0.12 8.79
CA ALA A 15 -12.22 0.10 10.10
C ALA A 15 -11.28 -0.43 11.17
N LEU A 16 -11.50 0.02 12.41
CA LEU A 16 -10.89 -0.60 13.58
C LEU A 16 -11.49 -2.01 13.82
N PRO A 17 -10.74 -2.93 14.47
CA PRO A 17 -11.30 -4.18 14.96
C PRO A 17 -12.51 -3.92 15.88
N GLU A 18 -13.52 -4.78 15.85
CA GLU A 18 -14.80 -4.58 16.57
C GLU A 18 -14.67 -4.26 18.06
N LYS A 19 -13.63 -4.79 18.73
CA LYS A 19 -13.39 -4.58 20.17
C LYS A 19 -12.56 -3.34 20.48
N SER A 20 -12.08 -2.62 19.47
CA SER A 20 -11.29 -1.41 19.67
C SER A 20 -12.16 -0.25 20.09
N LYS A 21 -11.71 0.46 21.13
CA LYS A 21 -12.29 1.73 21.57
C LYS A 21 -11.31 2.82 21.18
N GLY A 22 -11.66 3.64 20.20
CA GLY A 22 -10.74 4.67 19.73
C GLY A 22 -11.22 5.40 18.49
N VAL A 23 -10.48 6.45 18.15
CA VAL A 23 -10.62 7.22 16.91
C VAL A 23 -9.70 6.60 15.86
N LEU A 24 -10.23 6.39 14.66
CA LEU A 24 -9.46 5.84 13.54
C LEU A 24 -8.66 6.96 12.89
N ASN A 25 -7.34 6.90 13.02
CA ASN A 25 -6.39 7.83 12.42
C ASN A 25 -5.46 7.09 11.45
N PRO A 26 -5.92 6.73 10.23
CA PRO A 26 -5.19 5.80 9.38
C PRO A 26 -3.97 6.45 8.73
N TYR A 27 -2.90 5.66 8.59
CA TYR A 27 -1.72 5.99 7.80
C TYR A 27 -1.17 4.76 7.09
N LEU A 28 -0.30 4.98 6.10
CA LEU A 28 0.28 3.94 5.27
C LEU A 28 1.75 3.72 5.59
N SER A 29 2.18 2.47 5.53
CA SER A 29 3.59 2.06 5.51
C SER A 29 3.80 1.23 4.24
N ILE A 30 4.47 1.80 3.24
CA ILE A 30 4.78 1.12 1.98
C ILE A 30 6.18 0.54 2.09
N ARG A 31 6.31 -0.76 1.88
CA ARG A 31 7.58 -1.51 2.03
C ARG A 31 7.93 -2.25 0.76
N CYS A 32 9.22 -2.25 0.42
CA CYS A 32 9.78 -3.10 -0.62
C CYS A 32 11.24 -3.39 -0.29
N GLU A 33 11.66 -4.66 -0.32
CA GLU A 33 13.07 -5.07 -0.17
C GLU A 33 13.84 -4.49 1.05
N GLY A 34 13.13 -4.25 2.16
CA GLY A 34 13.71 -3.69 3.39
C GLY A 34 13.66 -2.16 3.46
N GLU A 35 13.33 -1.48 2.36
CA GLU A 35 13.01 -0.05 2.36
C GLU A 35 11.56 0.18 2.80
N LYS A 36 11.32 1.33 3.43
CA LYS A 36 10.00 1.71 3.94
C LYS A 36 9.79 3.22 3.82
N VAL A 37 8.62 3.61 3.32
CA VAL A 37 8.14 4.99 3.25
C VAL A 37 6.80 5.08 3.97
N VAL A 38 6.62 6.07 4.84
CA VAL A 38 5.48 6.17 5.76
C VAL A 38 4.73 7.48 5.55
N SER A 39 3.39 7.41 5.42
CA SER A 39 2.56 8.60 5.24
C SER A 39 2.27 9.28 6.59
N PRO A 40 1.89 10.57 6.58
CA PRO A 40 1.23 11.18 7.71
C PRO A 40 -0.11 10.47 8.02
N PRO A 41 -0.58 10.49 9.29
CA PRO A 41 -1.90 10.01 9.64
C PRO A 41 -2.99 11.02 9.29
N HIS A 42 -4.12 10.50 8.82
CA HIS A 42 -5.34 11.26 8.57
C HIS A 42 -6.23 11.14 9.79
N LYS A 43 -6.89 12.22 10.23
CA LYS A 43 -7.61 12.22 11.51
C LYS A 43 -9.06 11.76 11.33
N ASP A 44 -9.53 10.96 12.28
CA ASP A 44 -10.94 10.56 12.45
C ASP A 44 -11.67 10.24 11.14
N THR A 45 -11.11 9.30 10.38
CA THR A 45 -11.68 8.95 9.08
C THR A 45 -11.52 7.47 8.73
N ARG A 46 -12.52 6.95 8.01
CA ARG A 46 -12.50 5.62 7.38
C ARG A 46 -12.08 5.65 5.91
N SER A 47 -12.11 6.85 5.31
CA SER A 47 -11.81 7.06 3.90
C SER A 47 -11.07 8.38 3.71
N THR A 48 -9.99 8.37 2.95
CA THR A 48 -9.23 9.57 2.64
C THR A 48 -8.61 9.45 1.27
N ASP A 49 -8.60 10.55 0.54
CA ASP A 49 -7.70 10.67 -0.58
C ASP A 49 -6.28 10.71 0.00
N MET A 50 -5.43 9.90 -0.60
CA MET A 50 -4.02 9.80 -0.27
C MET A 50 -3.35 10.37 -1.51
N ASP A 51 -2.52 11.39 -1.41
CA ASP A 51 -1.64 11.76 -2.53
C ASP A 51 -0.22 11.36 -2.11
N PHE A 52 -0.05 10.06 -1.89
CA PHE A 52 1.12 9.53 -1.22
C PHE A 52 1.90 8.62 -2.15
N MET A 53 3.15 9.02 -2.42
CA MET A 53 4.02 8.38 -3.39
C MET A 53 5.24 7.75 -2.71
N ALA A 54 5.65 6.59 -3.21
CA ALA A 54 6.90 5.93 -2.87
C ALA A 54 7.57 5.36 -4.12
N THR A 55 8.87 5.55 -4.25
CA THR A 55 9.69 5.01 -5.34
C THR A 55 10.71 4.04 -4.77
N PHE A 56 10.80 2.84 -5.36
CA PHE A 56 11.69 1.77 -4.91
C PHE A 56 12.60 1.31 -6.05
N TYR A 57 13.87 1.07 -5.71
CA TYR A 57 14.82 0.40 -6.59
C TYR A 57 14.84 -1.09 -6.28
N ARG A 58 14.28 -1.90 -7.18
CA ARG A 58 14.02 -3.32 -6.96
C ARG A 58 15.11 -4.18 -7.58
N LYS A 59 15.71 -5.04 -6.76
CA LYS A 59 16.68 -6.06 -7.18
C LYS A 59 15.98 -7.29 -7.71
N ASN A 60 14.88 -7.69 -7.07
CA ASN A 60 14.06 -8.83 -7.45
C ASN A 60 12.62 -8.38 -7.61
N ALA A 61 12.17 -8.30 -8.85
CA ALA A 61 10.81 -7.89 -9.16
C ALA A 61 9.78 -8.86 -8.54
N SER A 62 10.07 -10.15 -8.36
CA SER A 62 9.14 -11.10 -7.74
C SER A 62 8.86 -10.82 -6.25
N ASN A 63 9.65 -9.98 -5.57
CA ASN A 63 9.33 -9.56 -4.20
C ASN A 63 8.18 -8.54 -4.23
N PRO A 64 7.08 -8.75 -3.48
CA PRO A 64 5.95 -7.84 -3.52
C PRO A 64 6.29 -6.47 -2.94
N ILE A 65 5.56 -5.46 -3.39
CA ILE A 65 5.43 -4.20 -2.67
C ILE A 65 4.25 -4.34 -1.71
N ILE A 66 4.49 -4.10 -0.42
CA ILE A 66 3.48 -4.28 0.62
C ILE A 66 3.04 -2.90 1.10
N ILE A 67 1.76 -2.59 0.94
CA ILE A 67 1.16 -1.37 1.50
C ILE A 67 0.39 -1.77 2.75
N GLU A 68 0.95 -1.46 3.91
CA GLU A 68 0.31 -1.70 5.20
C GLU A 68 -0.52 -0.48 5.62
N VAL A 69 -1.67 -0.73 6.23
CA VAL A 69 -2.53 0.28 6.85
C VAL A 69 -2.43 0.16 8.36
N TYR A 70 -2.11 1.25 9.03
CA TYR A 70 -2.02 1.35 10.47
C TYR A 70 -2.98 2.39 11.02
N ASN A 71 -3.40 2.22 12.27
CA ASN A 71 -4.09 3.23 13.05
C ASN A 71 -3.11 3.94 13.99
N LYS A 72 -2.99 5.26 13.89
CA LYS A 72 -2.17 6.06 14.81
C LYS A 72 -2.82 6.16 16.18
N ASN A 73 -2.08 5.75 17.22
CA ASN A 73 -2.47 5.88 18.62
C ASN A 73 -1.44 6.68 19.42
N ARG A 74 -1.79 6.96 20.68
CA ARG A 74 -0.90 7.70 21.60
C ARG A 74 0.32 6.90 22.07
N VAL A 75 0.19 5.57 22.19
CA VAL A 75 1.23 4.72 22.77
C VAL A 75 1.77 3.74 21.73
N PHE A 76 0.91 2.85 21.21
CA PHE A 76 1.28 1.87 20.19
C PHE A 76 0.27 1.91 19.05
N ASP A 77 0.79 2.08 17.83
CA ASP A 77 -0.04 2.07 16.63
C ASP A 77 -0.52 0.65 16.32
N ASP A 78 -1.77 0.53 15.89
CA ASP A 78 -2.35 -0.76 15.55
C ASP A 78 -2.12 -1.07 14.08
N TYR A 79 -1.67 -2.28 13.77
CA TYR A 79 -1.77 -2.81 12.41
C TYR A 79 -3.24 -3.13 12.11
N LEU A 80 -3.76 -2.68 10.96
CA LEU A 80 -5.12 -2.97 10.53
C LEU A 80 -5.16 -4.03 9.43
N SER A 81 -4.41 -3.79 8.34
CA SER A 81 -4.46 -4.62 7.14
C SER A 81 -3.32 -4.30 6.17
N GLU A 82 -3.17 -5.07 5.11
CA GLU A 82 -2.21 -4.84 4.03
C GLU A 82 -2.79 -5.17 2.66
N ALA A 83 -2.29 -4.49 1.63
CA ALA A 83 -2.37 -4.93 0.24
C ALA A 83 -0.98 -5.37 -0.22
N LYS A 84 -0.90 -6.55 -0.86
CA LYS A 84 0.31 -7.02 -1.52
C LYS A 84 0.18 -6.81 -3.01
N ILE A 85 1.14 -6.11 -3.57
CA ILE A 85 1.24 -5.85 -5.00
C ILE A 85 2.35 -6.77 -5.51
N ASP A 86 1.93 -7.93 -6.00
CA ASP A 86 2.82 -8.91 -6.60
C ASP A 86 3.29 -8.45 -7.99
N TRP A 87 4.37 -9.09 -8.46
CA TRP A 87 4.96 -8.82 -9.76
C TRP A 87 5.17 -10.11 -10.58
N PRO A 88 4.82 -10.14 -11.88
CA PRO A 88 4.06 -9.10 -12.56
C PRO A 88 2.69 -8.95 -11.89
N GLY A 89 2.22 -7.71 -11.73
CA GLY A 89 0.89 -7.49 -11.18
C GLY A 89 -0.18 -8.11 -12.09
N PRO A 90 -1.46 -7.84 -11.89
CA PRO A 90 -2.49 -8.26 -12.85
C PRO A 90 -2.43 -7.46 -14.18
N THR A 91 -1.25 -6.95 -14.56
CA THR A 91 -0.99 -6.12 -15.74
C THR A 91 -0.64 -7.02 -16.92
N GLU A 92 -1.05 -6.61 -18.11
CA GLU A 92 -0.61 -7.25 -19.36
C GLU A 92 0.88 -7.00 -19.65
N ASP A 93 1.47 -6.04 -18.94
CA ASP A 93 2.90 -5.73 -18.99
C ASP A 93 3.60 -6.33 -17.76
N PRO A 94 4.42 -7.38 -17.95
CA PRO A 94 5.13 -8.05 -16.87
C PRO A 94 6.38 -7.32 -16.40
N ASP A 95 6.72 -6.14 -16.94
CA ASP A 95 7.75 -5.23 -16.40
C ASP A 95 7.17 -3.95 -15.79
N GLY A 96 5.88 -3.70 -16.05
CA GLY A 96 5.09 -2.62 -15.50
C GLY A 96 5.22 -1.47 -16.44
N SER A 97 4.13 -1.19 -17.14
CA SER A 97 4.21 -0.30 -18.27
C SER A 97 4.75 1.06 -17.83
N GLU A 98 5.60 1.67 -18.64
CA GLU A 98 6.01 3.07 -18.47
C GLU A 98 4.79 4.00 -18.42
N LYS A 99 3.65 3.56 -18.96
CA LYS A 99 2.36 4.26 -18.92
C LYS A 99 1.71 4.23 -17.53
N GLY A 100 1.99 3.18 -16.76
CA GLY A 100 1.43 2.88 -15.46
C GLY A 100 -0.06 2.52 -15.48
N ASP A 101 -0.50 1.79 -14.45
CA ASP A 101 -1.88 1.32 -14.32
C ASP A 101 -2.47 1.68 -12.95
N LYS A 102 -3.74 2.13 -12.96
CA LYS A 102 -4.51 2.38 -11.74
C LYS A 102 -5.37 1.16 -11.40
N LYS A 103 -5.25 0.66 -10.17
CA LYS A 103 -5.99 -0.53 -9.69
C LYS A 103 -6.51 -0.34 -8.27
N VAL A 104 -7.59 -1.04 -7.96
CA VAL A 104 -8.14 -1.13 -6.61
C VAL A 104 -7.75 -2.48 -6.03
N TYR A 105 -7.15 -2.47 -4.85
CA TYR A 105 -6.74 -3.67 -4.12
C TYR A 105 -7.58 -3.80 -2.84
N ASN A 106 -8.11 -5.00 -2.61
CA ASN A 106 -8.71 -5.34 -1.32
C ASN A 106 -7.62 -5.45 -0.25
N LEU A 107 -8.02 -5.21 1.00
CA LEU A 107 -7.14 -5.27 2.16
C LEU A 107 -7.26 -6.64 2.85
N TYR A 108 -6.15 -7.17 3.34
CA TYR A 108 -6.06 -8.48 3.99
C TYR A 108 -5.30 -8.40 5.31
N GLY A 109 -5.43 -9.44 6.15
CA GLY A 109 -4.57 -9.62 7.31
C GLY A 109 -3.13 -9.97 6.94
N ARG A 110 -2.27 -10.15 7.94
CA ARG A 110 -0.88 -10.60 7.76
C ARG A 110 -0.63 -11.95 8.42
N GLY A 111 0.42 -12.65 7.99
CA GLY A 111 0.80 -13.95 8.56
C GLY A 111 -0.33 -14.97 8.40
N LYS A 112 -0.83 -15.52 9.52
CA LYS A 112 -1.92 -16.51 9.50
C LYS A 112 -3.24 -15.96 8.97
N GLU A 113 -3.41 -14.64 8.90
CA GLU A 113 -4.62 -13.98 8.39
C GLU A 113 -4.47 -13.46 6.96
N GLN A 114 -3.45 -13.88 6.21
CA GLN A 114 -3.16 -13.35 4.86
C GLN A 114 -4.27 -13.59 3.83
N GLU A 115 -5.16 -14.56 4.05
CA GLU A 115 -6.32 -14.84 3.21
C GLU A 115 -7.62 -14.24 3.78
N VAL A 116 -7.55 -13.64 4.98
CA VAL A 116 -8.69 -13.03 5.64
C VAL A 116 -8.83 -11.59 5.14
N MET A 117 -9.84 -11.36 4.30
CA MET A 117 -10.19 -10.02 3.85
C MET A 117 -10.57 -9.14 5.05
N LYS A 118 -10.07 -7.91 5.05
CA LYS A 118 -10.32 -6.88 6.06
C LYS A 118 -11.17 -5.75 5.44
N PRO A 119 -11.85 -4.96 6.26
CA PRO A 119 -12.64 -3.83 5.76
C PRO A 119 -11.79 -2.84 4.94
N GLY A 120 -12.34 -2.44 3.81
CA GLY A 120 -11.80 -1.39 2.96
C GLY A 120 -10.95 -1.87 1.78
N ASN A 121 -10.56 -0.90 0.96
CA ASN A 121 -9.72 -1.09 -0.21
C ASN A 121 -8.75 0.09 -0.38
N ILE A 122 -7.76 -0.09 -1.23
CA ILE A 122 -6.77 0.93 -1.56
C ILE A 122 -6.68 1.08 -3.08
N THR A 123 -6.71 2.32 -3.56
CA THR A 123 -6.58 2.64 -4.99
C THR A 123 -5.18 3.13 -5.28
N VAL A 124 -4.48 2.41 -6.15
CA VAL A 124 -3.05 2.56 -6.38
C VAL A 124 -2.78 2.74 -7.85
N PHE A 125 -1.95 3.72 -8.21
CA PHE A 125 -1.32 3.84 -9.51
C PHE A 125 0.12 3.34 -9.42
N ILE A 126 0.51 2.45 -10.34
CA ILE A 126 1.83 1.80 -10.33
C ILE A 126 2.48 2.03 -11.68
N ARG A 127 3.73 2.49 -11.67
CA ARG A 127 4.58 2.62 -12.86
C ARG A 127 5.92 1.98 -12.58
N SER A 128 6.43 1.21 -13.53
CA SER A 128 7.79 0.67 -13.45
C SER A 128 8.59 1.06 -14.69
N SER A 129 9.91 1.07 -14.57
CA SER A 129 10.83 1.26 -15.69
C SER A 129 12.20 0.67 -15.35
N ASP A 130 12.87 0.10 -16.33
CA ASP A 130 14.28 -0.27 -16.27
C ASP A 130 15.22 0.89 -16.67
N ASP A 131 14.66 1.97 -17.23
CA ASP A 131 15.33 3.22 -17.55
C ASP A 131 15.29 4.20 -16.38
N LEU A 132 16.47 4.51 -15.86
CA LEU A 132 16.67 5.45 -14.75
C LEU A 132 16.49 6.92 -15.17
N GLN A 133 16.35 7.23 -16.46
CA GLN A 133 16.26 8.59 -16.99
C GLN A 133 14.82 9.16 -17.01
N MET A 134 13.80 8.37 -16.66
CA MET A 134 12.38 8.78 -16.71
C MET A 134 11.76 9.13 -15.35
N LEU A 135 12.58 9.35 -14.31
CA LEU A 135 12.16 9.84 -13.00
C LEU A 135 12.08 11.37 -12.95
#